data_AF-A0A5B7KA32-F1
#
_entry.id   AF-A0A5B7KA32-F1
#
_cell.length_a   1.000
_cell.length_b   1.000
_cell.length_c   1.000
_cell.angle_alpha   90.00
_cell.angle_beta   90.00
_cell.angle_gamma   90.00
#
_symmetry.space_group_name_H-M   'P 1'
#
loop_
_entity.id
_entity.type
_entity.pdbx_description
1 polymer ?
#
loop_
_entity_poly.entity_id
_entity_poly.type
_entity_poly.pdbx_seq_one_letter_code
_entity_poly.pdbx_strand_id
1 'polypeptide(L)' 'MSGGQKFEYLWADGVKYKKATPLPAPQYISLLMDWVETQINDEHVFPVTVGMYMLYL' A
#
# COMPACT_ATOMS: atom_id res chain seq x y z
N MET A 1 10.74 5.56 9.72
CA MET A 1 9.63 5.58 10.71
C MET A 1 9.88 4.48 11.74
N SER A 2 9.66 4.68 13.04
CA SER A 2 10.02 3.68 14.06
C SER A 2 8.81 2.96 14.67
N GLY A 3 8.95 1.65 14.89
CA GLY A 3 7.99 0.78 15.59
C GLY A 3 8.42 0.50 17.02
N GLY A 4 8.82 1.54 17.75
CA GLY A 4 9.54 1.42 19.02
C GLY A 4 11.06 1.35 18.83
N GLN A 5 11.78 0.96 19.89
CA GLN A 5 13.25 1.08 19.94
C GLN A 5 14.01 0.09 19.04
N LYS A 6 13.36 -0.99 18.59
CA LYS A 6 14.03 -2.11 17.91
C LYS A 6 13.83 -2.14 16.40
N PHE A 7 12.84 -1.42 15.87
CA PHE A 7 12.43 -1.58 14.49
C PHE A 7 12.30 -0.24 13.79
N GLU A 8 12.88 -0.18 12.59
CA GLU A 8 12.72 0.91 11.65
C GLU A 8 12.02 0.39 10.39
N TYR A 9 11.01 1.15 9.97
CA TYR A 9 10.29 0.96 8.73
C TYR A 9 10.82 1.94 7.69
N LEU A 10 11.22 1.36 6.56
CA LEU A 10 11.71 2.03 5.37
C LEU A 10 10.65 1.91 4.26
N TRP A 11 10.43 2.98 3.52
CA TRP A 11 9.43 3.02 2.46
C TRP A 11 10.05 2.62 1.12
N ALA A 12 9.30 1.86 0.31
CA ALA A 12 9.58 1.61 -1.09
C ALA A 12 8.27 1.37 -1.84
N ASP A 13 8.06 2.10 -2.93
CA ASP A 13 6.85 1.99 -3.78
C ASP A 13 7.16 1.46 -5.19
N GLY A 14 8.43 1.24 -5.52
CA GLY A 14 8.85 0.77 -6.84
C GLY A 14 8.75 1.82 -7.96
N VAL A 15 8.18 3.00 -7.70
CA VAL A 15 7.97 4.08 -8.67
C VAL A 15 8.93 5.24 -8.37
N LYS A 16 8.64 5.99 -7.29
CA LYS A 16 9.43 7.14 -6.84
C LYS A 16 10.53 6.71 -5.87
N TYR A 17 10.22 5.79 -4.97
CA TYR A 17 11.14 5.19 -4.01
C TYR A 17 11.45 3.75 -4.44
N LYS A 18 12.41 3.61 -5.37
CA LYS A 18 12.84 2.31 -5.92
C LYS A 18 13.68 1.47 -4.96
N LYS A 19 14.19 2.07 -3.88
CA LYS A 19 14.97 1.40 -2.82
C LYS A 19 14.35 1.75 -1.47
N ALA A 20 14.49 0.84 -0.51
CA ALA A 20 14.08 1.06 0.87
C ALA A 20 14.70 2.35 1.41
N THR A 21 13.85 3.34 1.70
CA THR A 21 14.26 4.71 2.06
C THR A 21 13.75 5.07 3.45
N PRO A 22 14.60 5.59 4.36
CA PRO A 22 14.15 6.05 5.65
C PRO A 22 13.37 7.35 5.48
N LEU A 23 12.13 7.37 5.99
CA LEU A 23 11.27 8.54 5.98
C LEU A 23 10.81 8.92 7.40
N PRO A 24 10.59 10.22 7.67
CA PRO A 24 9.93 10.68 8.88
C PRO A 24 8.56 10.02 9.05
N ALA A 25 8.16 9.77 10.30
CA ALA A 25 6.88 9.13 10.61
C ALA A 25 5.65 9.76 9.91
N PRO A 26 5.43 11.09 9.92
CA PRO A 26 4.25 11.66 9.28
C PRO A 26 4.24 11.47 7.75
N GLN A 27 5.42 11.57 7.12
CA GLN A 27 5.54 11.37 5.68
C GLN A 27 5.33 9.91 5.29
N TYR A 28 5.89 8.97 6.06
CA TYR A 28 5.69 7.54 5.84
C TYR A 28 4.20 7.19 5.89
N ILE A 29 3.49 7.67 6.91
CA ILE A 29 2.05 7.39 7.07
C ILE A 29 1.24 8.03 5.94
N SER A 30 1.55 9.26 5.52
CA SER A 30 0.87 9.87 4.38
C SER A 30 1.02 9.03 3.11
N LEU A 31 2.24 8.66 2.75
CA LEU A 31 2.50 7.83 1.56
C LEU A 31 1.86 6.45 1.67
N LEU A 32 1.84 5.87 2.87
CA LEU A 32 1.16 4.60 3.13
C LEU A 32 -0.34 4.71 2.88
N MET A 33 -0.99 5.77 3.37
CA MET A 33 -2.43 5.97 3.16
C MET A 33 -2.75 6.20 1.68
N ASP A 34 -1.95 7.02 0.99
CA ASP A 34 -2.12 7.25 -0.45
C ASP A 34 -1.97 5.94 -1.23
N TRP A 35 -0.96 5.12 -0.90
CA TRP A 35 -0.77 3.81 -1.53
C TRP A 35 -1.95 2.87 -1.26
N VAL A 36 -2.40 2.78 -0.01
CA VAL A 36 -3.57 1.96 0.35
C VAL A 36 -4.80 2.38 -0.46
N GLU A 37 -5.04 3.69 -0.62
CA GLU A 37 -6.13 4.20 -1.45
C GLU A 37 -6.01 3.75 -2.90
N THR A 38 -4.81 3.79 -3.49
CA THR A 38 -4.61 3.29 -4.86
C THR A 38 -4.90 1.79 -5.00
N GLN A 39 -4.55 1.00 -3.98
CA GLN A 39 -4.85 -0.44 -4.00
C GLN A 39 -6.34 -0.70 -3.86
N ILE A 40 -7.03 -0.01 -2.94
CA ILE A 40 -8.47 -0.19 -2.71
C ILE A 40 -9.29 0.18 -3.94
N ASN A 41 -8.86 1.21 -4.68
CA ASN A 41 -9.53 1.68 -5.89
C ASN A 41 -9.16 0.87 -7.15
N ASP A 42 -8.21 -0.08 -7.06
CA ASP A 42 -7.86 -0.96 -8.17
C ASP A 42 -8.83 -2.15 -8.20
N GLU A 43 -9.77 -2.16 -9.16
CA GLU A 43 -10.75 -3.24 -9.33
C GLU A 43 -10.14 -4.60 -9.66
N HIS A 44 -8.87 -4.65 -10.12
CA HIS A 44 -8.17 -5.91 -10.30
C HIS A 44 -7.71 -6.51 -8.96
N VAL A 45 -7.45 -5.66 -7.97
CA VAL A 45 -7.06 -6.06 -6.61
C VAL A 45 -8.30 -6.24 -5.72
N PHE A 46 -9.24 -5.30 -5.79
CA PHE A 46 -10.52 -5.32 -5.08
C PHE A 46 -11.70 -5.21 -6.06
N PRO A 47 -12.13 -6.33 -6.67
CA PRO A 47 -13.25 -6.33 -7.62
C PRO A 47 -14.54 -5.83 -6.98
N VAL A 48 -15.19 -4.86 -7.62
CA VAL A 48 -16.45 -4.26 -7.15
C VAL A 48 -17.70 -4.90 -7.78
N THR A 49 -17.53 -5.74 -8.81
CA THR A 49 -18.63 -6.42 -9.48
C THR A 49 -19.04 -7.69 -8.75
N VAL A 50 -20.25 -7.69 -8.19
CA VAL A 50 -20.89 -8.87 -7.61
C VAL A 50 -21.38 -9.77 -8.75
N GLY A 51 -20.71 -10.91 -8.98
CA GLY A 51 -21.26 -11.95 -9.87
C GLY A 51 -20.27 -12.76 -10.71
N MET A 52 -18.97 -12.42 -10.75
CA MET A 52 -18.05 -13.13 -11.64
C MET A 52 -17.71 -14.57 -11.20
N TYR A 53 -18.00 -14.94 -9.94
CA TYR A 53 -17.80 -16.31 -9.43
C TYR A 53 -18.99 -17.27 -9.65
N MET A 54 -20.16 -16.76 -10.07
CA MET A 54 -21.40 -17.57 -10.20
C MET A 54 -21.74 -17.97 -11.65
N LEU A 55 -20.99 -17.49 -12.65
CA LEU A 55 -21.24 -17.78 -14.07
C LEU A 55 -20.33 -18.87 -14.67
N TYR A 56 -19.53 -19.54 -13.83
CA TYR A 56 -18.64 -20.66 -14.23
C TYR A 56 -19.01 -22.01 -13.58
N LEU A 57 -20.26 -22.17 -13.12
CA LEU A 57 -20.88 -23.46 -12.74
C LEU A 57 -22.13 -23.69 -13.59
#